data_AF-A0A2K3KFP2-F1
#
_entry.id   AF-A0A2K3KFP2-F1
#
_cell.length_a   1.000
_cell.length_b   1.000
_cell.length_c   1.000
_cell.angle_alpha   90.00
_cell.angle_beta   90.00
_cell.angle_gamma   90.00
#
_symmetry.space_group_name_H-M   'P 1'
#
loop_
_entity.id
_entity.type
_entity.pdbx_description
1 polymer ?
#
loop_
_entity_poly.entity_id
_entity_poly.type
_entity_poly.pdbx_seq_one_letter_code
_entity_poly.pdbx_strand_id
1 'polypeptide(L)'
;MDYSSEEESDISESEIEEASEKPYKQLKDGNYKVKNFNGTLRCPYCAGKKKQEFKYKDLLQHASGVGKGSANRSAKQKANHLALAKYLETDLINEADKIPQLALIPVNQPAQPVENYVWPWTGIIVNIKSKLQDSAYWLKEFSKYKPLNFHIFLVDGDA
;
A
#
# COMPACT_ATOMS: atom_id res chain seq x y z
N MET A 1 -49.42 -3.22 5.71
CA MET A 1 -48.31 -3.74 6.53
C MET A 1 -47.95 -5.07 5.91
N ASP A 2 -46.94 -5.07 5.05
CA ASP A 2 -46.42 -6.30 4.42
C ASP A 2 -45.19 -6.74 5.20
N TYR A 3 -45.36 -7.81 5.96
CA TYR A 3 -44.33 -8.44 6.76
C TYR A 3 -43.61 -9.44 5.83
N SER A 4 -42.53 -8.98 5.19
CA SER A 4 -41.66 -9.87 4.42
C SER A 4 -40.84 -10.69 5.42
N SER A 5 -41.34 -11.89 5.73
CA SER A 5 -40.59 -12.94 6.43
C SER A 5 -39.43 -13.40 5.53
N GLU A 6 -38.29 -12.74 5.67
CA GLU A 6 -37.02 -13.29 5.26
C GLU A 6 -36.61 -14.28 6.33
N GLU A 7 -36.55 -15.56 5.96
CA GLU A 7 -36.05 -16.63 6.81
C GLU A 7 -34.65 -16.25 7.33
N GLU A 8 -34.56 -15.94 8.62
CA GLU A 8 -33.30 -15.83 9.33
C GLU A 8 -32.77 -17.25 9.57
N SER A 9 -32.31 -17.89 8.49
CA SER A 9 -31.51 -19.10 8.61
C SER A 9 -30.31 -18.76 9.49
N ASP A 10 -30.13 -19.50 10.57
CA ASP A 10 -28.94 -19.49 11.43
C ASP A 10 -27.73 -19.88 10.57
N ILE A 11 -27.19 -18.90 9.84
CA ILE A 11 -25.94 -19.07 9.11
C ILE A 11 -24.88 -19.25 10.21
N SER A 12 -24.31 -20.45 10.25
CA SER A 12 -23.33 -20.82 11.26
C SER A 12 -22.07 -19.97 11.09
N GLU A 13 -21.35 -19.69 12.18
CA GLU A 13 -20.12 -18.88 12.14
C GLU A 13 -19.09 -19.43 11.12
N SER A 14 -19.07 -20.75 10.92
CA SER A 14 -18.28 -21.47 9.92
C SER A 14 -18.65 -21.16 8.47
N GLU A 15 -19.93 -20.97 8.15
CA GLU A 15 -20.38 -20.59 6.80
C GLU A 15 -20.02 -19.13 6.48
N ILE A 16 -20.01 -18.27 7.49
CA ILE A 16 -19.57 -16.86 7.36
C ILE A 16 -18.07 -16.79 7.09
N GLU A 17 -17.28 -17.69 7.70
CA GLU A 17 -15.85 -17.77 7.50
C GLU A 17 -15.50 -18.25 6.08
N GLU A 18 -16.18 -19.27 5.56
CA GLU A 18 -16.03 -19.70 4.16
C GLU A 18 -16.48 -18.61 3.17
N ALA A 19 -17.60 -17.94 3.46
CA ALA A 19 -18.10 -16.82 2.66
C ALA A 19 -17.13 -15.62 2.64
N SER A 20 -16.21 -15.53 3.61
CA SER A 20 -15.19 -14.46 3.67
C SER A 20 -14.03 -14.67 2.69
N GLU A 21 -13.81 -15.88 2.17
CA GLU A 21 -12.69 -16.15 1.25
C GLU A 21 -12.82 -15.41 -0.09
N LYS A 22 -14.03 -15.35 -0.63
CA LYS A 22 -14.33 -14.66 -1.89
C LYS A 22 -13.99 -13.16 -1.82
N PRO A 23 -14.52 -12.38 -0.84
CA PRO A 23 -14.14 -10.98 -0.68
C PRO A 23 -12.67 -10.80 -0.30
N TYR A 24 -12.04 -11.76 0.40
CA TYR A 24 -10.61 -11.71 0.69
C TYR A 24 -9.76 -11.77 -0.58
N LYS A 25 -10.07 -12.69 -1.51
CA LYS A 25 -9.39 -12.75 -2.82
C LYS A 25 -9.54 -11.45 -3.61
N GLN A 26 -10.74 -10.87 -3.63
CA GLN A 26 -11.00 -9.60 -4.31
C GLN A 26 -10.23 -8.41 -3.70
N LEU A 27 -10.03 -8.40 -2.38
CA LEU A 27 -9.18 -7.42 -1.71
C LEU A 27 -7.70 -7.58 -2.12
N LYS A 28 -7.23 -8.82 -2.22
CA LYS A 28 -5.86 -9.14 -2.63
C LYS A 28 -5.57 -8.81 -4.09
N ASP A 29 -6.54 -9.03 -4.97
CA ASP A 29 -6.47 -8.68 -6.40
C ASP A 29 -6.53 -7.16 -6.65
N GLY A 30 -6.69 -6.34 -5.61
CA GLY A 30 -6.72 -4.88 -5.71
C GLY A 30 -8.03 -4.31 -6.27
N ASN A 31 -9.08 -5.13 -6.32
CA ASN A 31 -10.39 -4.70 -6.84
C ASN A 31 -11.02 -3.61 -5.95
N TYR A 32 -10.72 -3.64 -4.65
CA TYR A 32 -11.18 -2.66 -3.67
C TYR A 32 -10.05 -1.77 -3.17
N LYS A 33 -10.22 -0.45 -3.26
CA LYS A 33 -9.27 0.53 -2.73
C LYS A 33 -9.40 0.65 -1.21
N VAL A 34 -8.54 -0.06 -0.48
CA VAL A 34 -8.45 0.00 0.99
C VAL A 34 -7.53 1.12 1.47
N LYS A 35 -6.49 1.47 0.70
CA LYS A 35 -5.50 2.50 1.04
C LYS A 35 -5.70 3.75 0.19
N ASN A 36 -5.79 4.91 0.84
CA ASN A 36 -5.83 6.21 0.18
C ASN A 36 -4.40 6.73 -0.07
N PHE A 37 -4.27 7.68 -1.01
CA PHE A 37 -3.00 8.35 -1.30
C PHE A 37 -2.40 9.07 -0.09
N ASN A 38 -3.24 9.52 0.85
CA ASN A 38 -2.83 10.20 2.08
C ASN A 38 -2.35 9.24 3.19
N GLY A 39 -2.19 7.94 2.89
CA GLY A 39 -1.81 6.92 3.86
C GLY A 39 -2.92 6.50 4.84
N THR A 40 -4.10 7.12 4.76
CA THR A 40 -5.29 6.71 5.51
C THR A 40 -5.91 5.46 4.89
N LEU A 41 -6.50 4.61 5.73
CA LEU A 41 -7.19 3.41 5.28
C LEU A 41 -8.70 3.62 5.34
N ARG A 42 -9.42 2.95 4.46
CA ARG A 42 -10.88 3.02 4.36
C ARG A 42 -11.47 1.62 4.30
N CYS A 43 -12.63 1.45 4.94
CA CYS A 43 -13.46 0.27 4.74
C CYS A 43 -14.22 0.40 3.41
N PRO A 44 -13.99 -0.47 2.41
CA PRO A 44 -14.68 -0.43 1.12
C PRO A 44 -16.17 -0.80 1.25
N TYR A 45 -16.54 -1.55 2.29
CA TYR A 45 -17.89 -2.07 2.48
C TYR A 45 -18.81 -1.14 3.29
N CYS A 46 -18.27 -0.06 3.88
CA CYS A 46 -19.02 0.92 4.67
C CYS A 46 -19.13 2.27 3.94
N ALA A 47 -19.55 2.26 2.67
CA ALA A 47 -19.76 3.48 1.90
C ALA A 47 -20.84 4.38 2.56
N GLY A 48 -20.54 5.67 2.75
CA GLY A 48 -21.52 6.68 3.20
C GLY A 48 -21.48 7.06 4.70
N LYS A 49 -20.63 6.45 5.53
CA LYS A 49 -20.49 6.86 6.94
C LYS A 49 -19.52 8.04 7.12
N LYS A 50 -19.77 8.91 8.10
CA LYS A 50 -19.02 10.17 8.36
C LYS A 50 -17.51 9.99 8.63
N LYS A 51 -17.06 8.81 9.11
CA LYS A 51 -15.64 8.48 9.30
C LYS A 51 -15.24 7.44 8.26
N GLN A 52 -14.58 7.88 7.18
CA GLN A 52 -14.07 6.99 6.12
C GLN A 52 -12.54 6.88 6.14
N GLU A 53 -11.89 7.69 6.97
CA GLU A 53 -10.45 7.69 7.15
C GLU A 53 -10.15 7.07 8.52
N PHE A 54 -9.49 5.92 8.47
CA PHE A 54 -9.09 5.14 9.63
C PHE A 54 -7.57 4.98 9.65
N LYS A 55 -7.01 4.98 10.86
CA LYS A 55 -5.68 4.42 11.10
C LYS A 55 -5.76 2.89 11.04
N TYR A 56 -4.63 2.20 10.85
CA TYR A 56 -4.59 0.73 10.80
C TYR A 56 -5.32 0.06 11.97
N LYS A 57 -4.97 0.43 13.21
CA LYS A 57 -5.60 -0.13 14.42
C LYS A 57 -7.11 0.14 14.48
N ASP A 58 -7.52 1.36 14.13
CA ASP A 58 -8.93 1.75 14.10
C ASP A 58 -9.71 0.95 13.04
N LEU A 59 -9.12 0.76 11.85
CA LEU A 59 -9.77 0.02 10.77
C LEU A 59 -9.87 -1.46 11.10
N LEU A 60 -8.82 -2.04 11.69
CA LEU A 60 -8.81 -3.43 12.13
C LEU A 60 -9.87 -3.67 13.21
N GLN A 61 -9.92 -2.80 14.23
CA GLN A 61 -10.93 -2.88 15.27
C GLN A 61 -12.36 -2.73 14.69
N HIS A 62 -12.53 -1.84 13.72
CA HIS A 62 -13.80 -1.69 13.00
C HIS A 62 -14.17 -2.96 12.23
N ALA A 63 -13.26 -3.50 11.41
CA ALA A 63 -13.50 -4.68 10.59
C ALA A 63 -13.82 -5.91 11.46
N SER A 64 -13.01 -6.18 12.49
CA SER A 64 -13.20 -7.29 13.42
C SER A 64 -14.47 -7.12 14.26
N GLY A 65 -14.75 -5.90 14.74
CA GLY A 65 -15.97 -5.60 15.49
C GLY A 65 -17.23 -5.67 14.62
N VAL A 66 -17.11 -5.48 13.30
CA VAL A 66 -18.24 -5.66 12.38
C VAL A 66 -18.44 -7.12 11.98
N GLY A 67 -17.36 -7.84 11.70
CA GLY A 67 -17.39 -9.27 11.37
C GLY A 67 -17.94 -10.14 12.50
N LYS A 68 -17.53 -9.85 13.75
CA LYS A 68 -17.96 -10.58 14.97
C LYS A 68 -19.17 -9.96 15.67
N GLY A 69 -19.75 -8.90 15.09
CA GLY A 69 -20.81 -8.12 15.73
C GLY A 69 -22.20 -8.77 15.68
N SER A 70 -23.16 -8.09 16.33
CA SER A 70 -24.57 -8.49 16.51
C SER A 70 -25.24 -9.16 15.29
N ALA A 71 -26.16 -10.08 15.58
CA ALA A 71 -27.05 -10.79 14.63
C ALA A 71 -27.80 -9.85 13.67
N ASN A 72 -28.02 -8.58 14.02
CA ASN A 72 -28.74 -7.60 13.20
C ASN A 72 -28.01 -7.16 11.91
N ARG A 73 -26.91 -7.82 11.53
CA ARG A 73 -26.14 -7.52 10.30
C ARG A 73 -26.14 -8.74 9.40
N SER A 74 -26.37 -8.53 8.11
CA SER A 74 -26.42 -9.62 7.14
C SER A 74 -25.13 -10.42 7.12
N ALA A 75 -25.25 -11.73 6.89
CA ALA A 75 -24.11 -12.63 6.78
C ALA A 75 -23.10 -12.16 5.73
N LYS A 76 -23.58 -11.63 4.60
CA LYS A 76 -22.73 -11.01 3.56
C LYS A 76 -21.91 -9.85 4.10
N GLN A 77 -22.51 -8.96 4.89
CA GLN A 77 -21.79 -7.85 5.48
C GLN A 77 -20.75 -8.33 6.51
N LYS A 78 -21.10 -9.33 7.33
CA LYS A 78 -20.17 -9.95 8.29
C LYS A 78 -18.97 -10.58 7.58
N ALA A 79 -19.21 -11.41 6.56
CA ALA A 79 -18.18 -12.06 5.76
C ALA A 79 -17.23 -11.05 5.10
N ASN A 80 -17.76 -9.98 4.50
CA ASN A 80 -16.95 -8.93 3.89
C ASN A 80 -16.03 -8.22 4.90
N HIS A 81 -16.52 -7.93 6.11
CA HIS A 81 -15.72 -7.27 7.14
C HIS A 81 -14.72 -8.23 7.79
N LEU A 82 -15.07 -9.52 7.92
CA LEU A 82 -14.16 -10.56 8.38
C LEU A 82 -13.01 -10.74 7.37
N ALA A 83 -13.31 -10.73 6.07
CA ALA A 83 -12.31 -10.75 5.01
C ALA A 83 -11.39 -9.53 5.04
N LEU A 84 -11.93 -8.34 5.31
CA LEU A 84 -11.13 -7.12 5.46
C LEU A 84 -10.19 -7.20 6.68
N ALA A 85 -10.67 -7.72 7.80
CA ALA A 85 -9.85 -7.92 9.00
C ALA A 85 -8.70 -8.89 8.72
N LYS A 86 -9.00 -10.02 8.07
CA LYS A 86 -8.00 -11.01 7.65
C LYS A 86 -6.95 -10.37 6.74
N TYR A 87 -7.36 -9.65 5.70
CA TYR A 87 -6.46 -8.95 4.78
C TYR A 87 -5.57 -7.91 5.47
N LEU A 88 -6.11 -7.19 6.47
CA LEU A 88 -5.33 -6.26 7.28
C LEU A 88 -4.24 -6.98 8.07
N GLU A 89 -4.58 -8.10 8.70
CA GLU A 89 -3.67 -8.90 9.52
C GLU A 89 -2.64 -9.70 8.71
N THR A 90 -3.00 -10.18 7.52
CA THR A 90 -2.11 -11.04 6.72
C THR A 90 -1.25 -10.26 5.75
N ASP A 91 -1.87 -9.43 4.91
CA ASP A 91 -1.19 -8.80 3.78
C ASP A 91 -0.71 -7.41 4.18
N LEU A 92 -1.46 -6.62 4.97
CA LEU A 92 -1.00 -5.28 5.37
C LEU A 92 0.01 -5.27 6.54
N ILE A 93 -0.01 -6.26 7.44
CA ILE A 93 1.10 -6.45 8.42
C ILE A 93 2.37 -6.90 7.70
N ASN A 94 2.26 -7.82 6.73
CA ASN A 94 3.42 -8.31 6.00
C ASN A 94 3.99 -7.26 5.04
N GLU A 95 3.15 -6.37 4.49
CA GLU A 95 3.61 -5.14 3.84
C GLU A 95 4.27 -4.16 4.82
N ALA A 96 3.87 -4.12 6.10
CA ALA A 96 4.58 -3.35 7.14
C ALA A 96 5.93 -3.97 7.53
N ASP A 97 6.10 -5.29 7.41
CA ASP A 97 7.38 -5.99 7.55
C ASP A 97 8.27 -5.89 6.29
N LYS A 98 7.67 -5.68 5.11
CA LYS A 98 8.39 -5.33 3.86
C LYS A 98 8.69 -3.84 3.71
N ILE A 99 8.04 -2.99 4.50
CA ILE A 99 8.42 -1.59 4.67
C ILE A 99 9.57 -1.58 5.69
N PRO A 100 10.80 -1.15 5.33
CA PRO A 100 11.79 -0.83 6.34
C PRO A 100 11.16 0.17 7.30
N GLN A 101 11.08 -0.20 8.59
CA GLN A 101 10.33 0.51 9.62
C GLN A 101 10.44 2.04 9.49
N LEU A 102 9.41 2.66 8.92
CA LEU A 102 9.21 4.10 9.03
C LEU A 102 8.68 4.34 10.44
N ALA A 103 9.62 4.70 11.31
CA ALA A 103 9.37 5.08 12.69
C ALA A 103 8.17 6.06 12.79
N LEU A 104 7.35 5.84 13.82
CA LEU A 104 6.30 6.76 14.25
C LEU A 104 6.92 8.12 14.61
N ILE A 105 6.88 9.10 13.70
CA ILE A 105 7.29 10.47 14.02
C ILE A 105 6.06 11.25 14.50
N PRO A 106 6.12 11.94 15.66
CA PRO A 106 5.06 12.85 16.11
C PRO A 106 4.88 14.00 15.10
N VAL A 107 3.62 14.32 14.83
CA VAL A 107 3.16 15.42 13.99
C VAL A 107 3.74 16.75 14.49
N ASN A 108 4.91 17.16 13.97
CA ASN A 108 5.39 18.55 13.87
C ASN A 108 6.76 18.72 13.20
N GLN A 109 7.24 17.76 12.42
CA GLN A 109 8.47 17.93 11.66
C GLN A 109 8.13 18.30 10.20
N PRO A 110 8.78 19.32 9.60
CA PRO A 110 8.74 19.46 8.14
C PRO A 110 9.18 18.13 7.56
N ALA A 111 8.39 17.60 6.62
CA ALA A 111 8.60 16.28 6.04
C ALA A 111 10.08 16.11 5.69
N GLN A 112 10.77 15.23 6.41
CA GLN A 112 12.14 14.87 6.08
C GLN A 112 12.10 14.38 4.63
N PRO A 113 12.88 14.95 3.70
CA PRO A 113 12.92 14.43 2.35
C PRO A 113 13.38 12.98 2.43
N VAL A 114 12.47 12.06 2.11
CA VAL A 114 12.83 10.65 1.96
C VAL A 114 13.83 10.61 0.80
N GLU A 115 15.09 10.37 1.13
CA GLU A 115 16.16 10.31 0.14
C GLU A 115 15.99 9.02 -0.68
N ASN A 116 15.43 9.18 -1.87
CA ASN A 116 15.23 8.08 -2.80
C ASN A 116 16.56 7.75 -3.49
N TYR A 117 16.89 6.47 -3.58
CA TYR A 117 18.05 5.97 -4.33
C TYR A 117 17.62 5.39 -5.67
N VAL A 118 18.52 5.44 -6.66
CA VAL A 118 18.26 4.92 -8.01
C VAL A 118 18.80 3.49 -8.13
N TRP A 119 18.00 2.59 -8.72
CA TRP A 119 18.42 1.26 -9.11
C TRP A 119 18.33 1.09 -10.64
N PRO A 120 19.38 0.62 -11.35
CA PRO A 120 20.70 0.29 -10.81
C PRO A 120 21.45 1.53 -10.31
N TRP A 121 22.37 1.33 -9.36
CA TRP A 121 23.16 2.40 -8.75
C TRP A 121 23.86 3.25 -9.82
N THR A 122 23.56 4.55 -9.85
CA THR A 122 24.03 5.47 -10.89
C THR A 122 24.63 6.72 -10.26
N GLY A 123 25.89 7.03 -10.59
CA GLY A 123 26.54 8.29 -10.23
C GLY A 123 26.33 9.34 -11.31
N ILE A 124 25.95 10.56 -10.93
CA ILE A 124 25.83 11.70 -11.85
C ILE A 124 27.01 12.63 -11.60
N ILE A 125 27.78 12.92 -12.66
CA ILE A 125 28.89 13.86 -12.63
C ILE A 125 28.52 15.04 -13.51
N VAL A 126 28.55 16.25 -12.94
CA VAL A 126 28.24 17.50 -13.63
C VAL A 126 29.49 18.38 -13.74
N ASN A 127 29.41 19.47 -14.51
CA ASN A 127 30.51 20.44 -14.67
C ASN A 127 31.80 19.84 -15.28
N ILE A 128 31.64 18.87 -16.17
CA ILE A 128 32.76 18.31 -16.94
C ILE A 128 33.13 19.32 -18.03
N LYS A 129 34.35 19.89 -17.93
CA LYS A 129 34.87 20.85 -18.93
C LYS A 129 35.42 20.19 -20.21
N SER A 130 35.50 18.87 -20.22
CA SER A 130 36.05 18.11 -21.33
C SER A 130 34.99 17.96 -22.42
N LYS A 131 35.37 18.31 -23.66
CA LYS A 131 34.54 18.06 -24.86
C LYS A 131 34.64 16.61 -25.35
N LEU A 132 35.36 15.74 -24.63
CA LEU A 132 35.61 14.37 -25.05
C LEU A 132 34.37 13.50 -24.77
N GLN A 133 33.66 13.15 -25.84
CA GLN A 133 32.51 12.24 -25.82
C GLN A 133 32.92 10.76 -25.82
N ASP A 134 34.07 10.42 -25.26
CA ASP A 134 34.59 9.05 -25.28
C ASP A 134 34.30 8.35 -23.94
N SER A 135 33.31 7.47 -23.95
CA SER A 135 32.95 6.66 -22.78
C SER A 135 34.10 5.74 -22.34
N ALA A 136 34.97 5.28 -23.25
CA ALA A 136 36.10 4.42 -22.90
C ALA A 136 37.16 5.17 -22.10
N TYR A 137 37.42 6.44 -22.45
CA TYR A 137 38.26 7.32 -21.65
C TYR A 137 37.71 7.45 -20.22
N TRP A 138 36.41 7.71 -20.06
CA TRP A 138 35.80 7.90 -18.74
C TRP A 138 35.73 6.61 -17.91
N LEU A 139 35.51 5.45 -18.54
CA LEU A 139 35.60 4.15 -17.87
C LEU A 139 37.02 3.91 -17.33
N LYS A 140 38.05 4.33 -18.06
CA LYS A 140 39.44 4.24 -17.62
C LYS A 140 39.75 5.22 -16.49
N GLU A 141 39.36 6.48 -16.65
CA GLU A 141 39.57 7.55 -15.66
C GLU A 141 38.93 7.19 -14.31
N PHE A 142 37.69 6.66 -14.34
CA PHE A 142 36.96 6.24 -13.15
C PHE A 142 37.12 4.75 -12.79
N SER A 143 38.13 4.07 -13.32
CA SER A 143 38.36 2.63 -13.12
C SER A 143 38.45 2.22 -11.64
N LYS A 144 38.92 3.11 -10.76
CA LYS A 144 38.93 2.90 -9.30
C LYS A 144 37.55 2.54 -8.73
N TYR A 145 36.48 3.07 -9.32
CA TYR A 145 35.11 2.86 -8.88
C TYR A 145 34.41 1.67 -9.58
N LYS A 146 35.12 1.01 -10.50
CA LYS A 146 34.61 -0.13 -11.29
C LYS A 146 33.23 0.12 -11.93
N PRO A 147 33.05 1.23 -12.68
CA PRO A 147 31.79 1.51 -13.35
C PRO A 147 31.47 0.42 -14.39
N LEU A 148 30.20 0.02 -14.48
CA LEU A 148 29.73 -0.94 -15.48
C LEU A 148 29.48 -0.29 -16.85
N ASN A 149 29.04 0.97 -16.84
CA ASN A 149 28.74 1.75 -18.05
C ASN A 149 28.92 3.24 -17.76
N PHE A 150 29.13 4.04 -18.81
CA PHE A 150 29.26 5.48 -18.75
C PHE A 150 28.45 6.14 -19.87
N HIS A 151 27.54 7.04 -19.51
CA HIS A 151 26.70 7.79 -20.45
C HIS A 151 26.98 9.28 -20.32
N ILE A 152 27.17 9.96 -21.46
CA ILE A 152 27.42 11.39 -21.52
C ILE A 152 26.18 12.05 -22.10
N PHE A 153 25.61 13.00 -21.37
CA PHE A 153 24.53 13.86 -21.83
C PHE A 153 25.11 15.23 -22.14
N LEU A 154 24.92 15.70 -23.36
CA LEU A 154 25.22 17.08 -23.74
C LEU A 154 23.90 17.81 -23.91
N VAL A 155 23.82 19.01 -23.36
CA VAL A 155 22.74 19.93 -23.68
C VAL A 155 23.18 20.67 -24.94
N ASP A 156 22.48 20.45 -26.04
CA ASP A 156 22.65 21.24 -27.25
C ASP A 156 22.22 22.68 -26.94
N GLY A 157 23.18 23.55 -26.58
CA GLY A 157 22.83 24.89 -26.13
C GLY A 157 23.96 25.91 -25.92
N ASP A 158 25.22 25.50 -25.76
CA ASP A 158 26.33 26.45 -25.58
C ASP A 158 27.36 26.29 -26.71
N ALA A 159 26.97 26.75 -27.91
CA ALA A 159 27.88 27.09 -29.00
C ALA A 159 28.06 28.61 -29.08
#